data_AF-A0A075W1R0-F1
#
_entry.id   AF-A0A075W1R0-F1
#
_cell.length_a   1.000
_cell.length_b   1.000
_cell.length_c   1.000
_cell.angle_alpha   90.00
_cell.angle_beta   90.00
_cell.angle_gamma   90.00
#
_symmetry.space_group_name_H-M   'P 1'
#
loop_
_entity.id
_entity.type
_entity.pdbx_description
1 polymer ?
#
loop_
_entity_poly.entity_id
_entity_poly.type
_entity_poly.pdbx_seq_one_letter_code
_entity_poly.pdbx_strand_id
1 'polypeptide(L)'
;MQLIIVNTLLGIFSSNLLCTIYPQTGDWSLCLTSFIIAFYELIAYISYKRLIKKTHTNIINSVNGFKIGLIYGFYLDAFKLGS
;
A
#
# COMPACT_ATOMS: atom_id res chain seq x y z
N MET A 1 8.62 15.98 -7.56
CA MET A 1 7.80 16.38 -6.40
C MET A 1 6.31 16.20 -6.66
N GLN A 2 5.71 16.87 -7.64
CA GLN A 2 4.26 16.78 -7.92
C GLN A 2 3.77 15.33 -8.14
N LEU A 3 4.49 14.53 -8.93
CA LEU A 3 4.09 13.15 -9.24
C LEU A 3 4.17 12.19 -8.04
N ILE A 4 5.03 12.50 -7.06
CA ILE A 4 5.13 11.71 -5.81
C ILE A 4 3.92 12.01 -4.93
N ILE A 5 3.54 13.28 -4.80
CA ILE A 5 2.38 13.72 -4.01
C ILE A 5 1.10 13.09 -4.55
N VAL A 6 0.92 13.11 -5.88
CA VAL A 6 -0.23 12.47 -6.54
C VAL A 6 -0.25 10.96 -6.24
N ASN A 7 0.88 10.28 -6.35
CA ASN A 7 0.97 8.85 -6.03
C ASN A 7 0.68 8.55 -4.56
N THR A 8 1.13 9.40 -3.64
CA THR A 8 0.85 9.24 -2.20
C THR A 8 -0.62 9.43 -1.89
N LEU A 9 -1.27 10.45 -2.46
CA LEU A 9 -2.71 10.65 -2.34
C LEU A 9 -3.50 9.46 -2.89
N LEU A 10 -3.11 8.98 -4.08
CA LEU A 10 -3.73 7.81 -4.71
C LEU A 10 -3.63 6.57 -3.81
N GLY A 11 -2.48 6.37 -3.16
CA GLY A 11 -2.28 5.32 -2.17
C GLY A 11 -3.22 5.42 -0.97
N ILE A 12 -3.42 6.63 -0.43
CA ILE A 12 -4.34 6.87 0.70
C ILE A 12 -5.79 6.55 0.29
N PHE A 13 -6.23 6.99 -0.88
CA PHE A 13 -7.57 6.68 -1.38
C PHE A 13 -7.79 5.18 -1.59
N SER A 14 -6.81 4.47 -2.17
CA SER A 14 -6.89 3.02 -2.33
C SER A 14 -7.00 2.31 -0.98
N SER A 15 -6.25 2.75 0.03
CA SER A 15 -6.34 2.18 1.38
C SER A 15 -7.74 2.32 1.97
N ASN A 16 -8.33 3.52 1.90
CA ASN A 16 -9.68 3.74 2.42
C ASN A 16 -10.72 2.84 1.73
N LEU A 17 -10.63 2.68 0.41
CA LEU A 17 -11.52 1.80 -0.35
C LEU A 17 -11.38 0.33 0.07
N LEU A 18 -10.15 -0.11 0.33
CA LEU A 18 -9.89 -1.47 0.81
C LEU A 18 -10.45 -1.67 2.23
N CYS A 19 -10.25 -0.68 3.11
CA CYS A 19 -10.78 -0.69 4.47
C CYS A 19 -12.31 -0.64 4.55
N THR A 20 -13.04 -0.18 3.53
CA THR A 20 -14.51 -0.27 3.51
C THR A 20 -15.00 -1.61 2.97
N ILE A 21 -14.32 -2.18 1.99
CA ILE A 21 -14.73 -3.46 1.36
C ILE A 21 -14.43 -4.65 2.27
N TYR A 22 -13.30 -4.64 2.98
CA TYR A 22 -12.87 -5.79 3.80
C TYR A 22 -13.79 -6.11 4.99
N PRO A 23 -14.23 -5.14 5.81
CA PRO A 23 -15.13 -5.42 6.93
C PRO A 23 -16.52 -5.87 6.48
N GLN A 24 -16.97 -5.44 5.29
CA GLN A 24 -18.28 -5.79 4.75
C GLN A 24 -18.39 -7.28 4.39
N THR A 25 -17.26 -7.98 4.19
CA THR A 25 -17.21 -9.40 3.83
C THR A 25 -16.90 -10.35 5.00
N GLY A 26 -16.74 -9.81 6.22
CA GLY A 26 -16.90 -10.47 7.53
C GLY A 26 -16.06 -11.71 7.84
N ASP A 27 -16.26 -12.78 7.07
CA ASP A 27 -15.81 -14.14 7.41
C ASP A 27 -14.44 -14.49 6.83
N TRP A 28 -13.92 -13.71 5.87
CA TRP A 28 -12.68 -14.01 5.15
C TRP A 28 -11.47 -13.23 5.66
N SER A 29 -11.59 -12.58 6.83
CA SER A 29 -10.59 -11.66 7.38
C SER A 29 -9.17 -12.28 7.47
N LEU A 30 -9.04 -13.52 7.93
CA LEU A 30 -7.75 -14.19 8.08
C LEU A 30 -7.05 -14.46 6.73
N CYS A 31 -7.81 -14.92 5.73
CA CYS A 31 -7.30 -15.15 4.37
C CYS A 31 -6.85 -13.84 3.71
N LEU A 32 -7.62 -12.77 3.91
CA LEU A 32 -7.34 -11.45 3.36
C LEU A 32 -6.11 -10.81 4.01
N THR A 33 -5.96 -10.93 5.32
CA THR A 33 -4.75 -10.46 6.03
C THR A 33 -3.51 -11.18 5.51
N SER A 34 -3.56 -12.51 5.35
CA SER A 34 -2.44 -13.27 4.78
C SER A 34 -2.12 -12.84 3.34
N PHE A 35 -3.14 -12.56 2.54
CA PHE A 35 -2.96 -12.08 1.17
C PHE A 35 -2.31 -10.69 1.11
N ILE A 36 -2.75 -9.75 1.97
CA ILE A 36 -2.13 -8.42 2.10
C ILE A 36 -0.64 -8.54 2.45
N ILE A 37 -0.30 -9.41 3.40
CA ILE A 37 1.07 -9.59 3.88
C ILE A 37 1.94 -10.17 2.75
N ALA A 38 1.47 -11.22 2.08
CA ALA A 38 2.18 -11.81 0.95
C ALA A 38 2.39 -10.82 -0.21
N PHE A 39 1.36 -10.01 -0.50
CA PHE A 39 1.45 -8.98 -1.53
C PHE A 39 2.45 -7.87 -1.17
N TYR A 40 2.46 -7.46 0.10
CA TYR A 40 3.43 -6.49 0.63
C TYR A 40 4.87 -6.99 0.52
N GLU A 41 5.11 -8.25 0.91
CA GLU A 41 6.43 -8.89 0.82
C GLU A 41 6.89 -9.04 -0.63
N LEU A 42 5.99 -9.42 -1.55
CA LEU A 42 6.27 -9.51 -2.98
C LEU A 42 6.64 -8.14 -3.57
N ILE A 43 5.93 -7.07 -3.20
CA ILE A 43 6.30 -5.70 -3.60
C ILE A 43 7.66 -5.30 -3.04
N ALA A 44 7.95 -5.63 -1.78
CA ALA A 44 9.23 -5.34 -1.17
C ALA A 44 10.37 -6.04 -1.92
N TYR A 45 10.23 -7.35 -2.18
CA TYR A 45 11.21 -8.13 -2.94
C TYR A 45 11.46 -7.55 -4.34
N ILE A 46 10.39 -7.19 -5.07
CA ILE A 46 10.51 -6.58 -6.40
C ILE A 46 11.21 -5.22 -6.34
N SER A 47 10.88 -4.38 -5.33
CA SER A 47 11.49 -3.06 -5.16
C SER A 47 12.99 -3.19 -4.86
N TYR A 48 13.38 -4.08 -3.94
CA TYR A 48 14.80 -4.34 -3.63
C TYR A 48 15.58 -4.87 -4.85
N LYS A 49 15.01 -5.83 -5.58
CA LYS A 49 15.65 -6.40 -6.78
C LYS A 49 15.82 -5.37 -7.89
N ARG A 50 14.88 -4.43 -8.04
CA ARG A 50 14.95 -3.34 -9.03
C ARG A 50 15.88 -2.20 -8.60
N LEU A 51 15.97 -1.89 -7.31
CA LEU A 51 16.95 -0.95 -6.75
C LEU A 51 18.38 -1.38 -7.06
N ILE A 52 18.67 -2.68 -6.93
CA ILE A 52 19.98 -3.26 -7.28
C ILE A 52 20.32 -3.08 -8.77
N LYS A 53 19.31 -3.13 -9.65
CA LYS A 53 19.49 -2.99 -11.10
C LYS A 53 19.57 -1.53 -11.60
N LYS A 54 19.29 -0.51 -10.76
CA LYS A 54 19.38 0.94 -11.11
C LYS A 54 18.70 1.41 -12.40
N THR A 55 17.84 0.60 -13.05
CA THR A 55 17.41 0.88 -14.43
C THR A 55 16.22 1.84 -14.57
N HIS A 56 15.38 2.02 -13.53
CA HIS A 56 14.16 2.84 -13.64
C HIS A 56 13.82 3.63 -12.37
N THR A 57 14.63 4.65 -12.07
CA THR A 57 14.49 5.47 -10.86
C THR A 57 13.14 6.17 -10.74
N ASN A 58 12.57 6.70 -11.84
CA ASN A 58 11.29 7.41 -11.78
C ASN A 58 10.10 6.50 -11.44
N ILE A 59 9.99 5.34 -12.09
CA ILE A 59 8.89 4.39 -11.83
C ILE A 59 9.00 3.82 -10.41
N ILE A 60 10.22 3.53 -9.96
CA ILE A 60 10.47 3.06 -8.59
C ILE A 60 10.04 4.13 -7.58
N ASN A 61 10.34 5.41 -7.83
CA ASN A 61 9.96 6.50 -6.94
C ASN A 61 8.44 6.71 -6.88
N SER A 62 7.76 6.58 -8.02
CA SER A 62 6.28 6.59 -8.10
C SER A 62 5.66 5.43 -7.32
N VAL A 63 6.17 4.21 -7.48
CA VAL A 63 5.69 3.03 -6.75
C VAL A 63 5.97 3.17 -5.25
N ASN A 64 7.12 3.71 -4.85
CA ASN A 64 7.43 3.97 -3.45
C ASN A 64 6.49 5.04 -2.85
N GLY A 65 6.19 6.12 -3.57
CA GLY A 65 5.24 7.14 -3.12
C GLY A 65 3.83 6.58 -2.89
N PHE A 66 3.38 5.69 -3.78
CA PHE A 66 2.12 4.97 -3.62
C PHE A 66 2.15 3.99 -2.44
N LYS A 67 3.24 3.25 -2.26
CA LYS A 67 3.44 2.33 -1.14
C LYS A 67 3.38 3.04 0.22
N ILE A 68 4.04 4.20 0.34
CA ILE A 68 3.99 5.03 1.55
C ILE A 68 2.55 5.50 1.83
N GLY A 69 1.83 5.95 0.79
CA GLY A 69 0.44 6.39 0.91
C GLY A 69 -0.50 5.27 1.37
N LEU A 70 -0.34 4.05 0.84
CA LEU A 70 -1.12 2.88 1.27
C LEU A 70 -0.91 2.52 2.74
N ILE A 71 0.35 2.43 3.19
CA ILE A 71 0.67 2.09 4.59
C ILE A 71 0.11 3.16 5.53
N TYR A 72 0.27 4.43 5.16
CA TYR A 72 -0.23 5.55 5.95
C TYR A 72 -1.77 5.55 6.02
N GLY A 73 -2.46 5.26 4.91
CA GLY A 73 -3.91 5.11 4.89
C GLY A 73 -4.39 4.00 5.84
N PHE A 74 -3.75 2.83 5.80
CA PHE A 74 -4.12 1.71 6.68
C PHE A 74 -3.90 2.06 8.16
N TYR A 75 -2.82 2.78 8.46
CA TYR A 75 -2.55 3.26 9.81
C TYR A 75 -3.62 4.24 10.30
N LEU A 76 -4.02 5.20 9.45
CA LEU A 76 -5.07 6.16 9.79
C LEU A 76 -6.43 5.49 10.05
N ASP A 77 -6.83 4.53 9.22
CA ASP A 77 -8.09 3.83 9.42
C ASP A 77 -8.05 2.91 10.65
N ALA A 78 -6.94 2.23 10.92
CA ALA A 78 -6.75 1.49 12.16
C ALA A 78 -6.82 2.42 13.39
N PHE A 79 -6.26 3.63 13.31
CA PHE A 79 -6.34 4.63 14.37
C PHE A 79 -7.79 5.07 14.64
N LYS A 80 -8.61 5.25 13.59
CA LYS A 80 -10.04 5.60 13.73
C LYS A 80 -10.85 4.49 14.41
N LEU A 81 -10.49 3.23 14.20
CA LEU A 81 -11.17 2.07 14.78
C LEU A 81 -10.71 1.76 16.23
N GLY A 82 -9.56 2.29 16.65
CA GLY A 82 -8.95 2.06 17.96
C GLY A 82 -9.23 3.13 19.03
N SER A 83 -10.03 4.16 18.71
CA SER A 83 -10.50 5.20 19.65
C SER A 83 -11.96 4.99 20.04
#